data_AF-F6ESK8-F1
#
_entry.id   AF-F6ESK8-F1
#
_cell.length_a   1.000
_cell.length_b   1.000
_cell.length_c   1.000
_cell.angle_alpha   90.00
_cell.angle_beta   90.00
_cell.angle_gamma   90.00
#
_symmetry.space_group_name_H-M   'P 1'
#
loop_
_entity.id
_entity.type
_entity.pdbx_description
1 polymer ?
#
loop_
_entity_poly.entity_id
_entity_poly.type
_entity_poly.pdbx_seq_one_letter_code
_entity_poly.pdbx_strand_id
1 'polypeptide(L)'
;MLNRRGGSHYTLSFREVVEGARHDKERQFAVVDSWLELAVIRVAAALGEHAYFDKAPVLVFLRHVRNGLAHGGQFTYQESRYWELNARFGNLEITKETTGGVFGSFGFLSRGDMLALLDEVASHLRTDPPKKSHEEARASFGSAL
;
A
#
# COMPACT_ATOMS: atom_id res chain seq x y z
N MET A 1 -0.90 -8.56 30.08
CA MET A 1 -1.97 -7.65 30.55
C MET A 1 -1.44 -6.24 30.41
N LEU A 2 -2.12 -5.39 29.63
CA LEU A 2 -1.70 -4.00 29.45
C LEU A 2 -2.57 -3.12 30.34
N ASN A 3 -1.95 -2.24 31.13
CA ASN A 3 -2.67 -1.29 31.97
C ASN A 3 -3.26 -0.20 31.08
N ARG A 4 -4.58 -0.13 31.00
CA ARG A 4 -5.27 0.92 30.26
C ARG A 4 -5.39 2.16 31.13
N ARG A 5 -5.28 3.33 30.51
CA ARG A 5 -5.63 4.60 31.16
C ARG A 5 -7.11 4.51 31.57
N GLY A 6 -7.41 4.51 32.87
CA GLY A 6 -8.74 4.24 33.42
C GLY A 6 -8.85 3.01 34.34
N GLY A 7 -7.75 2.29 34.57
CA GLY A 7 -7.67 1.26 35.62
C GLY A 7 -8.26 -0.11 35.24
N SER A 8 -8.96 -0.23 34.11
CA SER A 8 -9.31 -1.53 33.57
C SER A 8 -8.09 -2.21 32.95
N HIS A 9 -7.96 -3.50 33.20
CA HIS A 9 -6.94 -4.31 32.57
C HIS A 9 -7.41 -4.77 31.20
N TYR A 10 -6.58 -4.57 30.18
CA TYR A 10 -6.83 -5.13 28.86
C TYR A 10 -6.06 -6.45 28.71
N THR A 11 -6.80 -7.50 28.33
CA THR A 11 -6.25 -8.80 27.99
C THR A 11 -6.49 -9.06 26.51
N LEU A 12 -5.41 -9.01 25.73
CA LEU A 12 -5.38 -9.54 24.38
C LEU A 12 -5.15 -11.05 24.47
N SER A 13 -6.17 -11.85 24.18
CA SER A 13 -6.00 -13.30 24.03
C SER A 13 -5.45 -13.63 22.64
N PHE A 14 -4.31 -13.05 22.29
CA PHE A 14 -3.63 -13.27 20.99
C PHE A 14 -3.52 -14.76 20.65
N ARG A 15 -3.24 -15.60 21.65
CA ARG A 15 -3.15 -17.05 21.46
C ARG A 15 -4.46 -17.64 20.94
N GLU A 16 -5.61 -17.30 21.51
CA GLU A 16 -6.91 -17.81 21.07
C GLU A 16 -7.27 -17.31 19.67
N VAL A 17 -6.92 -16.06 19.37
CA VAL A 17 -7.14 -15.47 18.04
C VAL A 17 -6.28 -16.18 16.99
N VAL A 18 -4.99 -16.39 17.28
CA VAL A 18 -4.03 -17.05 16.39
C VAL A 18 -4.34 -18.54 16.22
N GLU A 19 -4.64 -19.25 17.30
CA GLU A 19 -5.05 -20.66 17.25
C GLU A 19 -6.37 -20.81 16.50
N GLY A 20 -7.33 -19.92 16.73
CA GLY A 20 -8.61 -19.91 16.01
C GLY A 20 -8.44 -19.70 14.51
N ALA A 21 -7.45 -18.91 14.09
CA ALA A 21 -7.13 -18.74 12.68
C ALA A 21 -6.64 -20.03 12.00
N ARG A 22 -6.20 -21.07 12.73
CA ARG A 22 -5.75 -22.31 12.09
C ARG A 22 -6.90 -23.11 11.46
N HIS A 23 -8.13 -22.86 11.88
CA HIS A 23 -9.30 -23.65 11.47
C HIS A 23 -10.41 -22.83 10.79
N ASP A 24 -10.29 -21.51 10.80
CA ASP A 24 -11.28 -20.59 10.24
C ASP A 24 -10.67 -19.86 9.02
N LYS A 25 -11.20 -20.15 7.82
CA LYS A 25 -10.70 -19.57 6.56
C LYS A 25 -10.80 -18.05 6.52
N GLU A 26 -11.84 -17.46 7.09
CA GLU A 26 -11.98 -16.01 7.11
C GLU A 26 -10.87 -15.37 7.95
N ARG A 27 -10.56 -15.98 9.10
CA ARG A 27 -9.43 -15.55 9.93
C ARG A 27 -8.08 -15.78 9.28
N GLN A 28 -7.91 -16.87 8.52
CA GLN A 28 -6.68 -17.09 7.74
C GLN A 28 -6.46 -15.95 6.74
N PHE A 29 -7.51 -15.60 6.00
CA PHE A 29 -7.44 -14.49 5.05
C PHE A 29 -7.24 -13.15 5.74
N ALA A 30 -7.86 -12.91 6.90
CA ALA A 30 -7.61 -11.68 7.66
C ALA A 30 -6.14 -11.55 8.10
N VAL A 31 -5.46 -12.65 8.44
CA VAL A 31 -4.02 -12.65 8.75
C VAL A 31 -3.19 -12.32 7.49
N VAL A 32 -3.52 -12.92 6.35
CA VAL A 32 -2.86 -12.62 5.07
C VAL A 32 -3.07 -11.16 4.67
N ASP A 33 -4.29 -10.64 4.80
CA ASP A 33 -4.63 -9.26 4.50
C ASP A 33 -3.83 -8.30 5.36
N SER A 34 -3.83 -8.52 6.68
CA SER A 34 -3.05 -7.73 7.63
C SER A 34 -1.56 -7.71 7.28
N TRP A 35 -1.02 -8.86 6.85
CA TRP A 35 0.38 -8.97 6.45
C TRP A 35 0.66 -8.18 5.15
N LEU A 36 -0.21 -8.29 4.14
CA LEU A 36 -0.06 -7.57 2.88
C LEU A 36 -0.12 -6.05 3.07
N GLU A 37 -1.09 -5.57 3.85
CA GLU A 37 -1.20 -4.15 4.18
C GLU A 37 0.06 -3.65 4.88
N LEU A 38 0.52 -4.37 5.91
CA LEU A 38 1.73 -4.02 6.64
C LEU A 38 2.97 -4.04 5.74
N ALA A 39 3.11 -5.03 4.87
CA ALA A 39 4.22 -5.13 3.93
C ALA A 39 4.27 -3.92 2.99
N VAL A 40 3.14 -3.55 2.39
CA VAL A 40 3.06 -2.35 1.53
C VAL A 40 3.40 -1.10 2.31
N ILE A 41 2.83 -0.90 3.51
CA ILE A 41 3.12 0.27 4.35
C ILE A 41 4.62 0.37 4.67
N ARG A 42 5.26 -0.75 5.04
CA ARG A 42 6.69 -0.78 5.42
C ARG A 42 7.62 -0.56 4.24
N VAL A 43 7.39 -1.24 3.12
CA VAL A 43 8.21 -1.07 1.90
C VAL A 43 8.10 0.36 1.38
N ALA A 44 6.89 0.88 1.27
CA ALA A 44 6.66 2.25 0.81
C ALA A 44 7.23 3.29 1.79
N ALA A 45 7.17 3.06 3.11
CA ALA A 45 7.83 3.95 4.06
C ALA A 45 9.35 4.04 3.80
N ALA A 46 10.02 2.90 3.61
CA ALA A 46 11.45 2.86 3.29
C ALA A 46 11.76 3.58 1.95
N LEU A 47 10.96 3.36 0.90
CA LEU A 47 11.14 4.06 -0.38
C LEU A 47 10.91 5.58 -0.27
N GLY A 48 9.98 5.99 0.60
CA GLY A 48 9.71 7.40 0.90
C GLY A 48 10.90 8.10 1.58
N GLU A 49 11.53 7.43 2.55
CA GLU A 49 12.74 7.94 3.24
C GLU A 49 13.91 8.19 2.27
N HIS A 50 13.94 7.49 1.13
CA HIS A 50 14.96 7.63 0.09
C HIS A 50 14.51 8.42 -1.14
N ALA A 51 13.36 9.12 -1.08
CA ALA A 51 12.80 9.92 -2.19
C ALA A 51 12.70 9.14 -3.52
N TYR A 52 12.30 7.86 -3.43
CA TYR A 52 12.45 6.90 -4.54
C TYR A 52 11.18 6.73 -5.38
N PHE A 53 10.02 7.22 -4.92
CA PHE A 53 8.74 6.94 -5.58
C PHE A 53 8.62 7.46 -7.01
N ASP A 54 9.26 8.58 -7.30
CA ASP A 54 9.08 9.22 -8.59
C ASP A 54 9.92 8.54 -9.68
N LYS A 55 10.74 7.52 -9.36
CA LYS A 55 11.67 6.89 -10.31
C LYS A 55 10.98 6.00 -11.35
N ALA A 56 9.81 5.42 -11.07
CA ALA A 56 9.10 4.56 -12.02
C ALA A 56 7.58 4.52 -11.77
N PRO A 57 6.75 4.22 -12.79
CA PRO A 57 5.29 4.20 -12.65
C PRO A 57 4.79 3.27 -11.54
N VAL A 58 5.37 2.07 -11.42
CA VAL A 58 5.01 1.10 -10.38
C VAL A 58 5.30 1.62 -8.96
N LEU A 59 6.31 2.47 -8.80
CA LEU A 59 6.65 3.07 -7.51
C LEU A 59 5.68 4.20 -7.15
N VAL A 60 5.26 5.01 -8.12
CA VAL A 60 4.16 5.98 -7.93
C VAL A 60 2.86 5.25 -7.59
N PHE A 61 2.59 4.11 -8.24
CA PHE A 61 1.43 3.28 -7.96
C PHE A 61 1.47 2.77 -6.51
N LEU A 62 2.59 2.19 -6.08
CA LEU A 62 2.80 1.75 -4.70
C LEU A 62 2.60 2.89 -3.69
N ARG A 63 3.06 4.10 -4.02
CA ARG A 63 2.86 5.29 -3.18
C ARG A 63 1.38 5.59 -2.94
N HIS A 64 0.57 5.57 -4.00
CA HIS A 64 -0.88 5.82 -3.92
C HIS A 64 -1.58 4.74 -3.08
N VAL A 65 -1.25 3.47 -3.32
CA VAL A 65 -1.77 2.33 -2.54
C VAL A 65 -1.44 2.50 -1.06
N ARG A 66 -0.17 2.76 -0.72
CA ARG A 66 0.24 2.98 0.68
C ARG A 66 -0.51 4.14 1.31
N ASN A 67 -0.67 5.25 0.59
CA ASN A 67 -1.37 6.41 1.16
C ASN A 67 -2.83 6.05 1.44
N GLY A 68 -3.53 5.40 0.51
CA GLY A 68 -4.91 5.01 0.76
C GLY A 68 -5.04 4.00 1.92
N LEU A 69 -4.12 3.05 2.05
CA LEU A 69 -4.06 2.15 3.22
C LEU A 69 -3.84 2.91 4.53
N ALA A 70 -2.87 3.83 4.56
CA ALA A 70 -2.57 4.64 5.73
C ALA A 70 -3.72 5.59 6.13
N HIS A 71 -4.59 5.93 5.18
CA HIS A 71 -5.76 6.80 5.38
C HIS A 71 -7.08 6.02 5.52
N GLY A 72 -7.03 4.84 6.15
CA GLY A 72 -8.23 4.06 6.47
C GLY A 72 -8.69 3.12 5.36
N GLY A 73 -7.78 2.72 4.47
CA GLY A 73 -8.06 1.76 3.41
C GLY A 73 -8.88 2.33 2.25
N GLN A 74 -8.92 3.66 2.09
CA GLN A 74 -9.67 4.34 1.04
C GLN A 74 -8.75 5.26 0.25
N PHE A 75 -8.95 5.31 -1.07
CA PHE A 75 -8.30 6.36 -1.86
C PHE A 75 -8.89 7.71 -1.47
N THR A 76 -8.07 8.54 -0.79
CA THR A 76 -8.46 9.86 -0.32
C THR A 76 -7.60 10.92 -0.98
N TYR A 77 -8.19 11.63 -1.94
CA TYR A 77 -7.53 12.73 -2.64
C TYR A 77 -7.83 14.03 -1.92
N GLN A 78 -6.91 14.44 -1.04
CA GLN A 78 -6.92 15.80 -0.53
C GLN A 78 -6.27 16.73 -1.55
N GLU A 79 -6.62 18.02 -1.55
CA GLU A 79 -6.13 19.10 -2.42
C GLU A 79 -4.60 19.37 -2.28
N SER A 80 -3.77 18.35 -2.35
CA SER A 80 -2.32 18.44 -2.37
C SER A 80 -1.81 17.96 -3.73
N ARG A 81 -0.82 18.68 -4.28
CA ARG A 81 -0.17 18.45 -5.59
C ARG A 81 0.44 17.05 -5.80
N TYR A 82 0.44 16.18 -4.79
CA TYR A 82 1.04 14.85 -4.87
C TYR A 82 0.19 13.82 -5.58
N TRP A 83 -1.10 14.10 -5.79
CA TRP A 83 -2.05 13.17 -6.41
C TRP A 83 -2.25 13.38 -7.91
N GLU A 84 -1.55 14.34 -8.50
CA GLU A 84 -1.68 14.69 -9.92
C GLU A 84 -1.00 13.66 -10.86
N LEU A 85 -0.34 12.63 -10.30
CA LEU A 85 0.35 11.61 -11.07
C LEU A 85 -0.56 10.40 -11.28
N ASN A 86 -1.00 10.20 -12.53
CA ASN A 86 -1.57 8.93 -12.94
C ASN A 86 -0.51 7.84 -12.81
N ALA A 87 -0.87 6.71 -12.21
CA ALA A 87 0.05 5.61 -11.99
C ALA A 87 -0.50 4.32 -12.56
N ARG A 88 0.37 3.52 -13.17
CA ARG A 88 0.00 2.25 -13.80
C ARG A 88 0.80 1.09 -13.25
N PHE A 89 0.13 -0.03 -13.09
CA PHE A 89 0.68 -1.33 -12.72
C PHE A 89 -0.12 -2.42 -13.44
N GLY A 90 0.51 -3.14 -14.36
CA GLY A 90 -0.19 -4.04 -15.27
C GLY A 90 -1.32 -3.32 -16.03
N ASN A 91 -2.55 -3.84 -15.89
CA ASN A 91 -3.76 -3.24 -16.47
C ASN A 91 -4.50 -2.30 -15.51
N LEU A 92 -3.95 -2.05 -14.32
CA LEU A 92 -4.55 -1.18 -13.31
C LEU A 92 -4.00 0.23 -13.45
N GLU A 93 -4.90 1.20 -13.34
CA GLU A 93 -4.55 2.62 -13.40
C GLU A 93 -5.20 3.37 -12.24
N ILE A 94 -4.38 4.09 -11.47
CA ILE A 94 -4.83 5.02 -10.44
C ILE A 94 -4.77 6.42 -11.01
N THR A 95 -5.91 7.11 -10.97
CA THR A 95 -6.13 8.48 -11.45
C THR A 95 -6.77 9.33 -10.35
N LYS A 96 -6.93 10.63 -10.59
CA LYS A 96 -7.64 11.54 -9.67
C LYS A 96 -9.12 11.15 -9.49
N GLU A 97 -9.71 10.43 -10.45
CA GLU A 97 -11.09 9.95 -10.41
C GLU A 97 -11.26 8.59 -9.71
N THR A 98 -10.16 7.86 -9.48
CA THR A 98 -10.21 6.58 -8.77
C THR A 98 -10.79 6.83 -7.37
N THR A 99 -11.76 6.05 -6.90
CA THR A 99 -12.37 6.22 -5.57
C THR A 99 -12.63 4.86 -4.92
N GLY A 100 -12.93 4.87 -3.62
CA GLY A 100 -13.32 3.67 -2.88
C GLY A 100 -12.17 2.93 -2.19
N GLY A 101 -12.45 1.69 -1.81
CA GLY A 101 -11.53 0.85 -1.03
C GLY A 101 -10.28 0.49 -1.81
N VAL A 102 -9.11 0.56 -1.17
CA VAL A 102 -7.83 0.20 -1.79
C VAL A 102 -7.67 -1.30 -1.93
N PHE A 103 -8.02 -2.05 -0.89
CA PHE A 103 -7.73 -3.48 -0.76
C PHE A 103 -8.87 -4.20 -0.02
N GLY A 104 -9.08 -5.47 -0.32
CA GLY A 104 -10.09 -6.33 0.30
C GLY A 104 -11.15 -6.81 -0.70
N SER A 105 -12.22 -7.45 -0.21
CA SER A 105 -13.22 -8.13 -1.06
C SER A 105 -13.92 -7.24 -2.09
N PHE A 106 -13.98 -5.93 -1.85
CA PHE A 106 -14.50 -4.92 -2.78
C PHE A 106 -13.49 -3.79 -3.01
N GLY A 107 -12.22 -4.05 -2.70
CA GLY A 107 -11.14 -3.10 -2.92
C GLY A 107 -10.70 -3.08 -4.38
N PHE A 108 -10.01 -2.02 -4.75
CA PHE A 108 -9.38 -1.86 -6.06
C PHE A 108 -8.33 -2.95 -6.33
N LEU A 109 -7.61 -3.38 -5.31
CA LEU A 109 -6.63 -4.46 -5.36
C LEU A 109 -7.17 -5.73 -4.68
N SER A 110 -6.98 -6.86 -5.35
CA SER A 110 -7.08 -8.18 -4.74
C SER A 110 -5.78 -8.55 -4.01
N ARG A 111 -5.78 -9.68 -3.29
CA ARG A 111 -4.57 -10.25 -2.68
C ARG A 111 -3.50 -10.57 -3.70
N GLY A 112 -3.91 -11.08 -4.86
CA GLY A 112 -3.01 -11.41 -5.97
C GLY A 112 -2.31 -10.15 -6.51
N ASP A 113 -3.07 -9.07 -6.67
CA ASP A 113 -2.54 -7.79 -7.15
C ASP A 113 -1.54 -7.19 -6.16
N MET A 114 -1.81 -7.27 -4.85
CA MET A 114 -0.89 -6.80 -3.81
C MET A 114 0.43 -7.58 -3.81
N LEU A 115 0.38 -8.90 -3.95
CA LEU A 115 1.58 -9.74 -4.07
C LEU A 115 2.36 -9.41 -5.35
N ALA A 116 1.67 -9.34 -6.48
CA ALA A 116 2.28 -9.03 -7.76
C ALA A 116 2.92 -7.62 -7.77
N LEU A 117 2.28 -6.64 -7.11
CA LEU A 117 2.82 -5.29 -6.95
C LEU A 117 4.12 -5.31 -6.14
N LEU A 118 4.16 -6.03 -5.02
CA LEU A 118 5.37 -6.17 -4.20
C LEU A 118 6.49 -6.88 -4.97
N ASP A 119 6.16 -7.91 -5.75
CA ASP A 119 7.12 -8.62 -6.60
C ASP A 119 7.66 -7.72 -7.73
N GLU A 120 6.81 -6.93 -8.39
CA GLU A 120 7.24 -6.00 -9.44
C GLU A 120 8.12 -4.88 -8.87
N VAL A 121 7.77 -4.33 -7.70
CA VAL A 121 8.62 -3.37 -6.98
C VAL A 121 9.96 -4.01 -6.62
N ALA A 122 9.97 -5.22 -6.07
CA ALA A 122 11.20 -5.92 -5.73
C ALA A 122 12.06 -6.22 -6.97
N SER A 123 11.43 -6.59 -8.09
CA SER A 123 12.09 -6.79 -9.37
C SER A 123 12.75 -5.49 -9.85
N HIS A 124 11.99 -4.39 -9.87
CA HIS A 124 12.47 -3.07 -10.25
C HIS A 124 13.68 -2.62 -9.43
N LEU A 125 13.64 -2.83 -8.10
CA LEU A 125 14.74 -2.47 -7.20
C LEU A 125 16.01 -3.31 -7.40
N ARG A 126 15.88 -4.55 -7.90
CA ARG A 126 17.02 -5.44 -8.15
C ARG A 126 17.72 -5.19 -9.48
N THR A 127 17.03 -4.56 -10.44
CA THR A 127 17.54 -4.36 -11.80
C THR A 127 18.32 -3.06 -12.03
N ASP A 128 18.57 -2.27 -10.97
CA ASP A 128 19.25 -0.95 -10.97
C ASP A 128 18.40 0.18 -11.60
N PRO A 129 18.30 1.37 -10.97
CA PRO A 129 17.23 2.33 -11.24
C PRO A 129 17.39 3.11 -12.55
N PRO A 130 16.28 3.67 -13.07
CA PRO A 130 16.39 4.77 -14.02
C PRO A 130 17.22 5.90 -13.39
N LYS A 131 18.30 6.28 -14.07
CA LYS A 131 19.15 7.45 -13.76
C LYS A 131 18.42 8.79 -13.94
N LYS A 132 17.11 8.81 -13.78
CA LYS A 132 16.32 10.03 -13.91
C LYS A 132 16.41 10.81 -12.60
N SER A 133 16.67 12.11 -12.69
CA SER A 133 16.45 13.03 -11.57
C SER A 133 14.97 12.99 -11.17
N HIS A 134 14.66 13.42 -9.94
CA HIS A 134 13.27 13.53 -9.49
C HIS A 134 12.45 14.44 -10.42
N GLU A 135 13.05 15.47 -10.99
CA GLU A 135 12.42 16.39 -11.95
C GLU A 135 12.13 15.71 -13.29
N GLU A 136 13.08 14.96 -13.83
CA GLU A 136 12.92 14.24 -15.11
C GLU A 136 11.83 13.17 -15.04
N ALA A 137 11.73 12.53 -13.88
CA ALA A 137 10.75 11.50 -13.66
C ALA A 137 9.34 12.09 -13.46
N ARG A 138 9.22 13.22 -12.73
CA ARG A 138 7.97 14.00 -12.69
C ARG A 138 7.57 14.55 -14.06
N ALA A 139 8.50 14.96 -14.91
CA ALA A 139 8.18 15.36 -16.28
C ALA A 139 7.72 14.17 -17.16
N SER A 140 8.24 12.96 -16.89
CA SER A 140 7.89 11.75 -17.65
C SER A 140 6.55 11.15 -17.24
N PHE A 141 6.16 11.30 -15.97
CA PHE A 141 4.97 10.65 -15.40
C PHE A 141 3.89 11.65 -14.95
N GLY A 142 4.25 12.92 -14.80
CA GLY A 142 3.38 14.02 -14.43
C GLY A 142 3.02 14.87 -15.63
N SER A 143 2.03 14.40 -16.38
CA SER A 143 1.12 15.33 -17.03
C SER A 143 -0.29 14.95 -16.60
N ALA A 144 -0.85 15.70 -15.67
CA ALA A 144 -2.28 15.84 -15.60
C ALA A 144 -2.71 16.53 -16.91
N LEU A 145 -3.54 15.83 -17.70
CA LEU A 145 -4.50 16.51 -18.58
C LEU A 145 -5.76 16.82 -17.76
#